data_AF-A0AAE1EZK9-F1
#
_entry.id   AF-A0AAE1EZK9-F1
#
_cell.length_a   1.000
_cell.length_b   1.000
_cell.length_c   1.000
_cell.angle_alpha   90.00
_cell.angle_beta   90.00
_cell.angle_gamma   90.00
#
_symmetry.space_group_name_H-M   'P 1'
#
loop_
_entity.id
_entity.type
_entity.pdbx_description
1 polymer ?
#
loop_
_entity_poly.entity_id
_entity_poly.type
_entity_poly.pdbx_seq_one_letter_code
_entity_poly.pdbx_strand_id
1 'polypeptide(L)'
;MFALRQVIKTVPILASRGIKTSLPRTGGPWVYREPPVAASRFTVVKAEILGAIMWWWIIYHLITEPEHITGEFPYPDASKWTNEELGIPADDED
;
A
#
# COMPACT_ATOMS: atom_id res chain seq x y z
N MET A 1 -45.59 60.78 -20.46
CA MET A 1 -45.76 60.07 -21.75
C MET A 1 -45.12 58.69 -21.58
N PHE A 2 -45.96 57.68 -21.38
CA PHE A 2 -45.58 56.31 -21.04
C PHE A 2 -45.10 55.55 -22.28
N ALA A 3 -43.92 54.93 -22.25
CA ALA A 3 -43.41 54.08 -23.33
C ALA A 3 -43.07 52.68 -22.82
N LEU A 4 -43.94 51.75 -23.20
CA LEU A 4 -43.87 50.29 -23.33
C LEU A 4 -42.73 49.52 -22.61
N ARG A 5 -43.15 48.75 -21.61
CA ARG A 5 -42.46 47.58 -21.05
C ARG A 5 -42.11 46.58 -22.17
N GLN A 6 -40.84 46.20 -22.25
CA GLN A 6 -40.36 45.05 -23.04
C GLN A 6 -40.94 43.75 -22.45
N VAL A 7 -41.72 43.02 -23.24
CA VAL A 7 -42.25 41.69 -22.87
C VAL A 7 -41.18 40.64 -23.20
N ILE A 8 -40.35 40.30 -22.22
CA ILE A 8 -39.46 39.14 -22.30
C ILE A 8 -40.33 37.89 -22.11
N LYS A 9 -40.73 37.24 -23.20
CA LYS A 9 -41.34 35.90 -23.13
C LYS A 9 -40.23 34.89 -22.81
N THR A 10 -40.07 34.56 -21.54
CA THR A 10 -39.26 33.42 -21.09
C THR A 10 -39.91 32.14 -21.60
N VAL A 11 -39.36 31.56 -22.67
CA VAL A 11 -39.72 30.20 -23.08
C VAL A 11 -39.10 29.27 -22.03
N PRO A 12 -39.88 28.43 -21.32
CA PRO A 12 -39.25 27.38 -20.54
C PRO A 12 -38.67 26.40 -21.55
N ILE A 13 -37.35 26.41 -21.71
CA ILE A 13 -36.65 25.26 -22.29
C ILE A 13 -36.76 24.16 -21.23
N LEU A 14 -37.92 23.51 -21.20
CA LEU A 14 -38.11 22.21 -20.59
C LEU A 14 -37.47 21.19 -21.54
N ALA A 15 -36.15 21.32 -21.74
CA ALA A 15 -35.35 20.23 -22.27
C ALA A 15 -35.44 19.15 -21.19
N SER A 16 -36.12 18.05 -21.50
CA SER A 16 -36.12 16.84 -20.70
C SER A 16 -34.68 16.34 -20.59
N ARG A 17 -33.91 16.91 -19.65
CA ARG A 17 -32.68 16.32 -19.17
C ARG A 17 -33.14 15.08 -18.42
N GLY A 18 -33.15 13.95 -19.13
CA GLY A 18 -33.36 12.65 -18.53
C GLY A 18 -32.54 12.58 -17.25
N ILE A 19 -33.21 12.25 -16.15
CA ILE A 19 -32.60 12.15 -14.83
C ILE A 19 -31.47 11.13 -14.95
N LYS A 20 -30.23 11.61 -15.05
CA LYS A 20 -29.07 10.73 -15.03
C LYS A 20 -28.93 10.26 -13.60
N THR A 21 -29.30 8.99 -13.36
CA THR A 21 -29.25 8.36 -12.05
C THR A 21 -27.81 8.17 -11.52
N SER A 22 -26.80 8.40 -12.36
CA SER A 22 -25.39 8.33 -12.01
C SER A 22 -24.62 9.57 -12.44
N LEU A 23 -23.75 10.05 -11.56
CA LEU A 23 -22.72 11.04 -11.91
C LEU A 23 -21.90 10.52 -13.11
N PRO A 24 -21.61 11.36 -14.13
CA PRO A 24 -20.72 10.95 -15.21
C PRO A 24 -19.36 10.58 -14.64
N ARG A 25 -18.94 9.32 -14.82
CA ARG A 25 -17.61 8.85 -14.42
C ARG A 25 -16.60 9.38 -15.44
N THR A 26 -15.93 10.48 -15.12
CA THR A 26 -14.73 10.91 -15.83
C THR A 26 -13.59 9.97 -15.42
N GLY A 27 -13.32 8.97 -16.24
CA GLY A 27 -12.11 8.14 -16.12
C GLY A 27 -10.84 8.98 -16.31
N GLY A 28 -9.70 8.46 -15.86
CA GLY A 28 -8.40 9.06 -16.15
C GLY A 28 -8.06 9.00 -17.65
N PRO A 29 -7.08 9.79 -18.11
CA PRO A 29 -6.61 9.73 -19.49
C PRO A 29 -6.04 8.33 -19.82
N TRP A 30 -6.29 7.85 -21.04
CA TRP A 30 -5.74 6.60 -21.57
C TRP A 30 -4.62 6.90 -22.56
N VAL A 31 -3.55 6.11 -22.52
CA VAL A 31 -2.38 6.23 -23.40
C VAL A 31 -1.96 4.84 -23.89
N TYR A 32 -1.43 4.76 -25.11
CA TYR A 32 -1.00 3.51 -25.74
C TYR A 32 0.43 3.64 -26.28
N ARG A 33 1.30 2.67 -25.94
CA ARG A 33 2.73 2.63 -26.32
C ARG A 33 3.52 3.88 -25.92
N GLU A 34 2.97 4.66 -25.01
CA GLU A 34 3.58 5.86 -24.43
C GLU A 34 3.60 5.70 -22.90
N PRO A 35 4.52 6.38 -22.20
CA PRO A 35 4.53 6.36 -20.75
C PRO A 35 3.17 6.84 -20.19
N PRO A 36 2.73 6.27 -19.06
CA PRO A 36 1.46 6.66 -18.44
C PRO A 36 1.48 8.16 -18.08
N VAL A 37 0.31 8.79 -18.13
CA VAL A 37 0.16 10.17 -17.66
C VAL A 37 0.62 10.24 -16.21
N ALA A 38 1.42 11.26 -15.88
CA ALA A 38 1.98 11.43 -14.55
C ALA A 38 0.86 11.36 -13.50
N ALA A 39 1.07 10.52 -12.49
CA ALA A 39 0.15 10.41 -11.37
C ALA A 39 0.00 11.78 -10.68
N SER A 40 -1.15 11.97 -10.02
CA SER A 40 -1.36 13.21 -9.26
C SER A 40 -0.20 13.39 -8.26
N ARG A 41 0.27 14.63 -8.10
CA ARG A 41 1.37 14.95 -7.18
C ARG A 41 1.12 14.39 -5.78
N PHE A 42 -0.14 14.41 -5.35
CA PHE A 42 -0.58 13.85 -4.08
C PHE A 42 -0.44 12.33 -4.01
N THR A 43 -0.74 11.62 -5.09
CA THR A 43 -0.54 10.16 -5.18
C THR A 43 0.94 9.81 -5.04
N VAL A 44 1.82 10.55 -5.71
CA VAL A 44 3.27 10.33 -5.66
C VAL A 44 3.81 10.56 -4.24
N VAL A 45 3.48 11.69 -3.63
CA VAL A 45 3.93 12.02 -2.26
C VAL A 45 3.40 11.00 -1.25
N LYS A 46 2.16 10.54 -1.39
CA LYS A 46 1.62 9.48 -0.53
C LYS A 46 2.39 8.16 -0.67
N ALA A 47 2.74 7.79 -1.90
CA ALA A 47 3.53 6.58 -2.14
C ALA A 47 4.92 6.69 -1.48
N GLU A 48 5.57 7.85 -1.58
CA GLU A 48 6.86 8.12 -0.96
C GLU A 48 6.78 8.08 0.58
N ILE A 49 5.76 8.70 1.18
CA ILE A 49 5.56 8.69 2.64
C ILE A 49 5.33 7.25 3.14
N LEU A 50 4.50 6.47 2.45
CA LEU A 50 4.26 5.08 2.80
C LEU A 50 5.54 4.24 2.69
N GLY A 51 6.34 4.45 1.64
CA GLY A 51 7.64 3.81 1.49
C GLY A 51 8.62 4.20 2.61
N ALA A 52 8.65 5.47 3.00
CA ALA A 52 9.48 5.95 4.10
C ALA A 52 9.06 5.35 5.45
N ILE A 53 7.75 5.27 5.73
CA ILE A 53 7.23 4.64 6.96
C ILE A 53 7.60 3.16 7.00
N MET A 54 7.45 2.43 5.88
CA MET A 54 7.84 1.02 5.79
C MET A 54 9.33 0.83 6.12
N TRP A 55 10.22 1.60 5.49
CA TRP A 55 11.65 1.47 5.74
C TRP A 55 12.07 1.92 7.13
N TRP A 56 11.48 3.00 7.64
CA TRP A 56 11.68 3.42 9.02
C TRP A 56 11.31 2.30 10.00
N TRP A 57 10.15 1.65 9.80
CA TRP A 57 9.69 0.55 10.65
C TRP A 57 10.66 -0.63 10.64
N ILE A 58 11.10 -1.05 9.46
CA ILE A 58 12.06 -2.15 9.31
C ILE A 58 13.36 -1.81 10.04
N ILE A 59 13.98 -0.67 9.73
CA ILE A 59 15.28 -0.30 10.30
C ILE A 59 15.17 -0.12 11.82
N TYR A 60 14.06 0.46 12.30
CA TYR A 60 13.83 0.58 13.74
C TYR A 60 13.81 -0.79 14.43
N HIS A 61 13.03 -1.75 13.93
CA HIS A 61 12.94 -3.09 14.53
C HIS A 61 14.23 -3.90 14.40
N LEU A 62 15.00 -3.68 13.33
CA LEU A 62 16.34 -4.28 13.20
C LEU A 62 17.29 -3.83 14.31
N ILE A 63 17.16 -2.59 14.80
CA ILE A 63 18.04 -2.05 15.85
C ILE A 63 17.51 -2.37 17.24
N THR A 64 16.19 -2.29 17.45
CA THR A 64 15.59 -2.51 18.78
C THR A 64 15.44 -3.99 19.13
N GLU A 65 15.14 -4.84 18.14
CA GLU A 65 14.78 -6.25 18.35
C GLU A 65 15.51 -7.17 17.33
N PRO A 66 16.86 -7.16 17.28
CA PRO A 66 17.62 -7.95 16.30
C PRO A 66 17.49 -9.47 16.50
N GLU A 67 17.07 -9.91 17.69
CA GLU A 67 16.93 -11.31 18.09
C GLU A 67 15.97 -12.12 17.20
N HIS A 68 14.94 -11.48 16.63
CA HIS A 68 14.01 -12.13 15.70
C HIS A 68 14.68 -12.60 14.39
N ILE A 69 15.84 -12.04 14.06
CA ILE A 69 16.58 -12.36 12.83
C ILE A 69 17.80 -13.22 13.14
N THR A 70 18.57 -12.86 14.15
CA THR A 70 19.80 -13.58 14.50
C THR A 70 19.56 -14.83 15.34
N GLY A 71 18.34 -15.02 15.84
CA GLY A 71 17.99 -16.05 16.79
C GLY A 71 18.13 -15.56 18.22
N GLU A 72 17.15 -15.90 19.05
CA GLU A 72 17.12 -15.57 20.48
C GLU A 72 18.04 -16.49 21.30
N PHE A 73 18.15 -17.77 20.87
CA PHE A 73 18.87 -18.79 21.62
C PHE A 73 20.17 -19.19 20.93
N PRO A 74 21.26 -19.39 21.70
CA PRO A 74 22.49 -19.93 21.15
C PRO A 74 22.25 -21.36 20.66
N TYR A 75 22.69 -21.65 19.44
CA TYR A 75 22.57 -22.99 18.89
C TYR A 75 23.51 -23.95 19.62
N PRO A 76 23.02 -25.06 20.20
CA PRO A 76 23.86 -26.02 20.89
C PRO A 76 24.78 -26.75 19.90
N ASP A 77 26.03 -26.94 20.29
CA ASP A 77 26.99 -27.71 19.51
C ASP A 77 26.83 -29.20 19.83
N ALA A 78 26.30 -29.96 18.87
CA ALA A 78 26.00 -31.39 19.02
C ALA A 78 27.25 -32.24 19.29
N SER A 79 28.45 -31.76 18.93
CA SER A 79 29.71 -32.49 19.18
C SER A 79 30.15 -32.47 20.65
N LYS A 80 29.58 -31.57 21.46
CA LYS A 80 29.92 -31.44 22.88
C LYS A 80 29.06 -32.31 23.78
N TRP A 81 28.02 -32.95 23.24
CA TRP A 81 27.19 -33.85 24.01
C TRP A 81 27.97 -35.13 24.32
N THR A 82 27.94 -35.56 25.58
CA THR A 82 28.69 -36.74 26.01
C THR A 82 27.99 -38.01 25.52
N ASN A 83 28.77 -39.06 25.24
CA ASN A 83 28.21 -40.36 24.84
C ASN A 83 27.26 -40.93 25.90
N GLU A 84 27.49 -40.61 27.18
CA GLU A 84 26.60 -40.95 28.30
C GLU A 84 25.21 -40.29 28.18
N GLU A 85 25.16 -39.00 27.80
CA GLU A 85 23.89 -38.28 27.57
C GLU A 85 23.17 -38.78 26.30
N LEU A 86 23.92 -39.25 25.30
CA LEU A 86 23.37 -39.82 24.08
C LEU A 86 23.00 -41.30 24.21
N GLY A 87 23.34 -41.96 25.32
CA GLY A 87 23.13 -43.39 25.53
C GLY A 87 23.91 -44.28 24.55
N ILE A 88 25.06 -43.80 24.07
CA ILE A 88 25.96 -44.58 23.21
C ILE A 88 26.85 -45.42 24.14
N PRO A 89 26.73 -46.75 24.15
CA PRO A 89 27.56 -47.61 24.98
C PRO A 89 29.04 -47.50 24.57
N ALA A 90 29.95 -47.73 25.51
CA ALA A 90 31.37 -47.78 25.22
C ALA A 90 31.70 -49.07 24.46
N ASP A 91 32.62 -48.99 23.48
CA ASP A 91 33.03 -50.13 22.64
C ASP A 91 33.68 -51.29 23.42
N ASP A 92 33.97 -51.12 24.72
CA ASP A 92 34.62 -52.10 25.60
C ASP A 92 33.63 -52.99 26.37
N GLU A 93 32.32 -52.82 26.20
CA GLU A 93 31.26 -53.65 26.80
C GLU A 93 30.79 -54.76 25.82
N ASP A 94 31.67 -55.72 25.50
CA ASP A 94 31.35 -56.99 24.81
C ASP A 94 31.77 -58.22 25.65
#